data_AF-A0A7C3YYT8-F1
#
_entry.id   AF-A0A7C3YYT8-F1
#
_cell.length_a   1.000
_cell.length_b   1.000
_cell.length_c   1.000
_cell.angle_alpha   90.00
_cell.angle_beta   90.00
_cell.angle_gamma   90.00
#
_symmetry.space_group_name_H-M   'P 1'
#
loop_
_entity.id
_entity.type
_entity.pdbx_description
1 polymer ?
#
loop_
_entity_poly.entity_id
_entity_poly.type
_entity_poly.pdbx_seq_one_letter_code
_entity_poly.pdbx_strand_id
1 'polypeptide(L)'
;SLTYFSVAGDIESSRTPGYVLPVDTDGISVLTGWAAGKFTPEAIKKMLEESGIAEKVSHRKCIIPGGVAVLSGKLNEISGWEVLVGPRESSGIPSFIKQRWS
;
A
#
# COMPACT_ATOMS: atom_id res chain seq x y z
N SER A 1 -2.67 -12.70 -7.40
CA SER A 1 -4.12 -12.43 -7.62
C SER A 1 -4.90 -12.31 -6.31
N LEU A 2 -4.85 -13.27 -5.39
CA LEU A 2 -5.66 -13.28 -4.15
C LEU A 2 -5.50 -12.04 -3.24
N THR A 3 -4.26 -11.63 -2.96
CA THR A 3 -3.97 -10.46 -2.11
C THR A 3 -4.63 -9.18 -2.64
N TYR A 4 -4.53 -8.95 -3.95
CA TYR A 4 -5.10 -7.78 -4.60
C TYR A 4 -6.62 -7.75 -4.47
N PHE A 5 -7.30 -8.86 -4.78
CA PHE A 5 -8.76 -8.90 -4.73
C PHE A 5 -9.31 -8.76 -3.32
N SER A 6 -8.61 -9.27 -2.30
CA SER A 6 -8.99 -9.07 -0.89
C SER A 6 -8.98 -7.58 -0.54
N VAL A 7 -7.89 -6.89 -0.86
CA VAL A 7 -7.74 -5.44 -0.63
C VAL A 7 -8.74 -4.62 -1.46
N ALA A 8 -8.92 -4.95 -2.73
CA ALA A 8 -9.83 -4.23 -3.62
C ALA A 8 -11.29 -4.35 -3.14
N GLY A 9 -11.71 -5.56 -2.74
CA GLY A 9 -13.05 -5.78 -2.18
C GLY A 9 -13.28 -5.02 -0.87
N ASP A 10 -12.29 -4.98 0.01
CA ASP A 10 -12.39 -4.23 1.27
C ASP A 10 -12.42 -2.71 1.04
N ILE A 11 -11.68 -2.18 0.06
CA ILE A 11 -11.76 -0.77 -0.35
C ILE A 11 -13.15 -0.45 -0.92
N GLU A 12 -13.69 -1.31 -1.78
CA GLU A 12 -15.06 -1.14 -2.31
C GLU A 12 -16.09 -1.13 -1.17
N SER A 13 -15.95 -2.05 -0.20
CA SER A 13 -16.81 -2.11 0.99
C SER A 13 -16.74 -0.85 1.86
N SER A 14 -15.60 -0.15 1.84
CA SER A 14 -15.41 1.11 2.57
C SER A 14 -16.23 2.27 2.00
N ARG A 15 -16.76 2.12 0.78
CA ARG A 15 -17.43 3.17 0.00
C ARG A 15 -16.58 4.43 -0.19
N THR A 16 -15.27 4.30 -0.08
CA THR A 16 -14.31 5.38 -0.33
C THR A 16 -13.52 5.04 -1.59
N PRO A 17 -13.56 5.88 -2.64
CA PRO A 17 -12.75 5.63 -3.83
C PRO A 17 -11.27 5.69 -3.48
N GLY A 18 -10.50 4.74 -4.01
CA GLY A 18 -9.08 4.63 -3.73
C GLY A 18 -8.32 3.95 -4.85
N TYR A 19 -7.02 4.22 -4.92
CA TYR A 19 -6.11 3.55 -5.84
C TYR A 19 -5.41 2.40 -5.14
N VAL A 20 -5.35 1.24 -5.80
CA VAL A 20 -4.56 0.09 -5.35
C VAL A 20 -3.38 -0.06 -6.29
N LEU A 21 -2.17 -0.05 -5.73
CA LEU A 21 -0.92 -0.23 -6.47
C LEU A 21 -0.31 -1.59 -6.11
N PRO A 22 -0.61 -2.65 -6.88
CA PRO A 22 0.00 -3.95 -6.65
C PRO A 22 1.48 -3.92 -7.09
N VAL A 23 2.40 -3.96 -6.13
CA VAL A 23 3.83 -4.11 -6.42
C VAL A 23 4.07 -5.50 -6.99
N ASP A 24 4.83 -5.58 -8.09
CA ASP A 24 5.21 -6.85 -8.66
C ASP A 24 6.16 -7.59 -7.71
N THR A 25 5.75 -8.78 -7.31
CA THR A 25 6.46 -9.67 -6.41
C THR A 25 6.57 -11.09 -6.99
N ASP A 26 6.35 -11.23 -8.31
CA ASP A 26 6.13 -12.52 -8.99
C ASP A 26 4.88 -13.25 -8.50
N GLY A 27 3.85 -12.48 -8.11
CA GLY A 27 2.53 -13.01 -7.76
C GLY A 27 2.39 -13.64 -6.37
N ILE A 28 3.37 -13.48 -5.49
CA ILE A 28 3.33 -14.02 -4.11
C ILE A 28 2.67 -13.04 -3.12
N SER A 29 2.40 -13.51 -1.90
CA SER A 29 1.75 -12.70 -0.86
C SER A 29 2.68 -11.60 -0.29
N VAL A 30 2.13 -10.61 0.42
CA VAL A 30 2.90 -9.49 1.01
C VAL A 30 4.04 -10.00 1.90
N LEU A 31 3.73 -10.87 2.87
CA LEU A 31 4.73 -11.35 3.82
C LEU A 31 5.75 -12.28 3.15
N THR A 32 5.31 -13.13 2.21
CA THR A 32 6.22 -13.97 1.43
C THR A 32 7.15 -13.13 0.56
N GLY A 33 6.63 -12.09 -0.10
CA GLY A 33 7.41 -11.18 -0.92
C GLY A 33 8.39 -10.36 -0.11
N TRP A 34 8.00 -9.91 1.07
CA TRP A 34 8.90 -9.23 1.99
C TRP A 34 10.02 -10.15 2.47
N ALA A 35 9.70 -11.36 2.93
CA ALA A 35 10.69 -12.35 3.35
C ALA A 35 11.64 -12.78 2.22
N ALA A 36 11.16 -12.82 0.98
CA ALA A 36 11.95 -13.13 -0.21
C ALA A 36 12.73 -11.93 -0.78
N GLY A 37 12.67 -10.75 -0.15
CA GLY A 37 13.34 -9.54 -0.63
C GLY A 37 12.76 -8.93 -1.90
N LYS A 38 11.53 -9.30 -2.27
CA LYS A 38 10.81 -8.79 -3.45
C LYS A 38 9.86 -7.64 -3.12
N PHE A 39 9.46 -7.51 -1.85
CA PHE A 39 8.64 -6.40 -1.36
C PHE A 39 9.48 -5.49 -0.47
N THR A 40 10.25 -4.60 -1.09
CA THR A 40 11.20 -3.68 -0.44
C THR A 40 10.77 -2.22 -0.58
N PRO A 41 11.32 -1.28 0.21
CA PRO A 41 11.06 0.15 0.02
C PRO A 41 11.36 0.61 -1.42
N GLU A 42 12.44 0.11 -2.02
CA GLU A 42 12.87 0.46 -3.38
C GLU A 42 11.88 -0.06 -4.42
N ALA A 43 11.37 -1.29 -4.26
CA ALA A 43 10.35 -1.84 -5.15
C ALA A 43 9.03 -1.06 -5.06
N ILE A 44 8.62 -0.68 -3.85
CA ILE A 44 7.41 0.15 -3.64
C ILE A 44 7.60 1.56 -4.22
N LYS A 45 8.76 2.18 -4.02
CA LYS A 45 9.10 3.49 -4.62
C LYS A 45 9.02 3.42 -6.15
N LYS A 46 9.66 2.41 -6.75
CA LYS A 46 9.63 2.20 -8.20
C LYS A 46 8.18 2.10 -8.70
N MET A 47 7.33 1.34 -8.00
CA MET A 47 5.91 1.25 -8.33
C MET A 47 5.19 2.62 -8.25
N LEU A 48 5.48 3.44 -7.23
CA LEU A 48 4.91 4.79 -7.12
C LEU A 48 5.31 5.66 -8.31
N GLU A 49 6.56 5.59 -8.76
CA GLU A 49 7.07 6.37 -9.90
C GLU A 49 6.51 5.87 -11.24
N GLU A 50 6.54 4.56 -11.50
CA GLU A 50 6.12 3.97 -12.78
C GLU A 50 4.60 3.94 -12.97
N SER A 51 3.81 3.94 -11.88
CA SER A 51 2.34 3.90 -11.95
C SER A 51 1.70 5.18 -12.47
N GLY A 52 2.44 6.30 -12.48
CA GLY A 52 1.89 7.63 -12.75
C GLY A 52 0.91 8.12 -11.67
N ILE A 53 0.86 7.50 -10.48
CA ILE A 53 -0.09 7.87 -9.41
C ILE A 53 0.10 9.32 -8.96
N ALA A 54 1.33 9.83 -9.02
CA ALA A 54 1.68 11.19 -8.63
C ALA A 54 0.90 12.27 -9.40
N GLU A 55 0.45 11.97 -10.62
CA GLU A 55 -0.35 12.86 -11.47
C GLU A 55 -1.86 12.70 -11.24
N LYS A 56 -2.28 11.58 -10.64
CA LYS A 56 -3.69 11.24 -10.39
C LYS A 56 -4.21 11.74 -9.04
N VAL A 57 -3.32 12.08 -8.11
CA VAL A 57 -3.67 12.56 -6.77
C VAL A 57 -3.00 13.89 -6.43
N SER A 58 -3.72 14.75 -5.72
CA SER A 58 -3.22 16.06 -5.25
C SER A 58 -2.36 15.98 -4.00
N HIS A 59 -2.30 14.81 -3.35
CA HIS A 59 -1.52 14.57 -2.14
C HIS A 59 -0.28 13.69 -2.43
N ARG A 60 0.61 13.58 -1.45
CA ARG A 60 1.73 12.63 -1.44
C ARG A 60 1.65 11.77 -0.20
N LYS A 61 0.60 10.96 -0.13
CA LYS A 61 0.33 10.04 0.98
C LYS A 61 0.02 8.65 0.44
N CYS A 62 0.63 7.62 0.99
CA CYS A 62 0.36 6.23 0.62
C CYS A 62 0.18 5.37 1.87
N ILE A 63 -0.58 4.27 1.75
CA ILE A 63 -0.85 3.34 2.85
C ILE A 63 -0.17 2.02 2.52
N ILE A 64 0.65 1.51 3.45
CA ILE A 64 1.27 0.18 3.35
C ILE A 64 0.58 -0.82 4.29
N PRO A 65 0.63 -2.14 4.00
CA PRO A 65 0.07 -3.15 4.89
C PRO A 65 0.75 -3.17 6.27
N GLY A 66 -0.03 -3.35 7.33
CA GLY A 66 0.49 -3.36 8.71
C GLY A 66 1.48 -4.48 9.01
N GLY A 67 1.45 -5.57 8.23
CA GLY A 67 2.41 -6.68 8.34
C GLY A 67 3.85 -6.31 7.97
N VAL A 68 4.04 -5.19 7.25
CA VAL A 68 5.35 -4.69 6.78
C VAL A 68 5.60 -3.26 7.25
N ALA A 69 5.04 -2.90 8.41
CA ALA A 69 5.19 -1.57 9.02
C ALA A 69 6.65 -1.11 9.15
N VAL A 70 7.58 -2.07 9.30
CA VAL A 70 9.03 -1.82 9.40
C VAL A 70 9.60 -1.10 8.17
N LEU A 71 8.94 -1.21 7.02
CA LEU A 71 9.37 -0.56 5.77
C LEU A 71 9.05 0.95 5.74
N SER A 72 8.13 1.42 6.59
CA SER A 72 7.57 2.77 6.52
C SER A 72 8.62 3.87 6.62
N GLY A 73 9.56 3.78 7.56
CA GLY A 73 10.58 4.80 7.78
C GLY A 73 11.45 5.02 6.54
N LYS A 74 12.02 3.92 6.00
CA LYS A 74 12.87 4.02 4.82
C LYS A 74 12.08 4.42 3.58
N LEU A 75 10.88 3.85 3.38
CA LEU A 75 10.04 4.20 2.25
C LEU A 75 9.67 5.69 2.25
N ASN A 76 9.32 6.25 3.42
CA ASN A 76 9.00 7.67 3.55
C ASN A 76 10.19 8.55 3.13
N GLU A 77 11.39 8.24 3.63
CA GLU A 77 12.63 8.93 3.28
C GLU A 77 12.92 8.91 1.78
N ILE A 78 12.85 7.73 1.12
CA ILE A 78 13.30 7.59 -0.27
C ILE A 78 12.25 7.98 -1.31
N SER A 79 10.96 7.90 -0.96
CA SER A 79 9.86 8.21 -1.88
C SER A 79 9.43 9.67 -1.79
N GLY A 80 9.61 10.32 -0.64
CA GLY A 80 9.05 11.64 -0.35
C GLY A 80 7.52 11.63 -0.17
N TRP A 81 6.91 10.44 -0.05
CA TRP A 81 5.50 10.29 0.31
C TRP A 81 5.35 10.10 1.82
N GLU A 82 4.30 10.67 2.39
CA GLU A 82 3.84 10.35 3.74
C GLU A 82 3.33 8.91 3.75
N VAL A 83 4.13 8.01 4.31
CA VAL A 83 3.78 6.58 4.42
C VAL A 83 2.98 6.35 5.70
N LEU A 84 1.71 6.00 5.54
CA LEU A 84 0.85 5.54 6.63
C LEU A 84 0.89 4.03 6.75
N VAL A 85 0.96 3.53 7.97
CA VAL A 85 0.84 2.09 8.26
C VAL A 85 -0.64 1.75 8.44
N GLY A 86 -1.17 0.96 7.52
CA GLY A 86 -2.54 0.45 7.57
C GLY A 86 -2.71 -0.74 8.52
N PRO A 87 -3.89 -1.36 8.54
CA PRO A 87 -4.15 -2.56 9.32
C PRO A 87 -3.34 -3.76 8.80
N ARG A 88 -3.15 -4.78 9.65
CA ARG A 88 -2.51 -6.05 9.26
C ARG A 88 -3.40 -6.87 8.30
N GLU A 89 -4.71 -6.85 8.56
CA GLU A 89 -5.72 -7.50 7.73
C GLU A 89 -6.49 -6.45 6.91
N SER A 90 -6.76 -6.73 5.64
CA SER A 90 -7.43 -5.78 4.74
C SER A 90 -8.85 -5.44 5.17
N SER A 91 -9.53 -6.33 5.89
CA SER A 91 -10.87 -6.10 6.46
C SER A 91 -10.94 -4.92 7.42
N GLY A 92 -9.79 -4.46 7.94
CA GLY A 92 -9.69 -3.25 8.76
C GLY A 92 -9.66 -1.93 7.97
N ILE A 93 -9.50 -1.97 6.64
CA ILE A 93 -9.36 -0.78 5.78
C ILE A 93 -10.55 0.18 5.94
N PRO A 94 -11.83 -0.26 5.93
CA PRO A 94 -12.96 0.65 6.09
C PRO A 94 -12.91 1.47 7.39
N SER A 95 -12.51 0.84 8.50
CA SER A 95 -12.37 1.54 9.79
C SER A 95 -11.17 2.47 9.79
N PHE A 96 -10.05 2.04 9.20
CA PHE A 96 -8.83 2.83 9.12
C PHE A 96 -9.04 4.13 8.35
N ILE A 97 -9.64 4.05 7.16
CA ILE A 97 -9.89 5.22 6.32
C ILE A 97 -10.77 6.24 7.05
N LYS A 98 -11.88 5.80 7.69
CA LYS A 98 -12.76 6.68 8.46
C LYS A 98 -12.06 7.45 9.59
N GLN A 99 -11.02 6.87 10.20
CA GLN A 99 -10.34 7.46 11.36
C GLN A 99 -9.09 8.26 10.97
N ARG A 100 -8.43 7.90 9.87
CA ARG A 100 -7.07 8.36 9.54
C ARG A 100 -6.99 9.13 8.23
N TRP A 101 -8.07 9.15 7.44
CA TRP A 101 -8.11 9.76 6.13
C TRP A 101 -9.29 10.75 6.08
N SER A 102 -8.98 12.02 6.38
CA SER A 102 -9.89 13.17 6.33
C SER A 102 -9.38 14.21 5.37
#